data_AF-A0A8S2RSE6-F1
#
_entry.id   AF-A0A8S2RSE6-F1
#
_cell.length_a   1.000
_cell.length_b   1.000
_cell.length_c   1.000
_cell.angle_alpha   90.00
_cell.angle_beta   90.00
_cell.angle_gamma   90.00
#
_symmetry.space_group_name_H-M   'P 1'
#
loop_
_entity.id
_entity.type
_entity.pdbx_description
1 polymer ?
#
loop_
_entity_poly.entity_id
_entity_poly.type
_entity_poly.pdbx_seq_one_letter_code
_entity_poly.pdbx_strand_id
1 'polypeptide(L)' 'LFFSSCIPAGNTYVCSCPAGYTGVNCGTANFGNTCLQGNPQCLNGGACILAGNNYQCSCLAGYVGQYCETPVQVGT' A
#
# COMPACT_ATOMS: atom_id res chain seq x y z
N LEU A 1 6.26 21.06 -1.71
CA LEU A 1 6.65 21.49 -0.34
C LEU A 1 5.92 20.61 0.65
N PHE A 2 6.55 19.53 1.14
CA PHE A 2 5.94 18.59 2.09
C PHE A 2 6.59 18.80 3.45
N PHE A 3 5.92 19.51 4.36
CA PHE A 3 6.46 19.79 5.68
C PHE A 3 5.94 18.74 6.67
N SER A 4 6.81 17.81 7.07
CA SER A 4 6.63 17.08 8.32
C SER A 4 7.05 18.00 9.46
N SER A 5 6.17 18.18 10.46
CA SER A 5 6.44 19.04 11.63
C SER A 5 6.56 18.18 12.87
N CYS A 6 7.74 18.12 13.47
CA CYS A 6 7.99 17.34 14.68
C CYS A 6 7.98 18.25 15.91
N ILE A 7 7.10 17.95 16.86
CA ILE A 7 6.91 18.70 18.10
C ILE A 7 7.47 17.90 19.29
N PRO A 8 8.26 18.51 20.18
CA PRO A 8 8.74 17.85 21.40
C PRO A 8 7.57 17.42 22.30
N ALA A 9 7.67 16.21 22.86
CA ALA A 9 6.69 15.63 23.78
C ALA A 9 7.44 14.96 24.95
N GLY A 10 7.76 15.73 25.99
CA GLY A 10 8.57 15.24 27.12
C GLY A 10 10.00 14.89 26.69
N ASN A 11 10.42 13.65 26.95
CA ASN A 11 11.73 13.12 26.54
C ASN A 11 11.74 12.57 25.09
N THR A 12 10.64 12.71 24.35
CA THR A 12 10.47 12.23 22.97
C THR A 12 9.94 13.36 22.07
N TYR A 13 9.64 13.07 20.81
CA TYR A 13 9.01 13.96 19.85
C TYR A 13 7.90 13.22 19.08
N VAL A 14 6.91 13.96 18.62
CA VAL A 14 5.83 13.46 17.76
C VAL A 14 5.84 14.25 16.46
N CYS A 15 5.87 13.55 15.32
CA CYS A 15 5.80 14.18 14.02
C CYS A 15 4.38 14.17 13.46
N SER A 16 3.89 15.33 13.04
CA SER A 16 2.70 15.46 12.21
C SER A 16 3.08 15.11 10.77
N CYS A 17 2.70 13.92 10.33
CA CYS A 17 3.05 13.45 9.00
C CYS A 17 2.13 14.04 7.93
N PRO A 18 2.68 14.47 6.77
CA PRO A 18 1.87 14.86 5.64
C PRO A 18 1.03 13.67 5.14
N ALA A 19 -0.08 13.96 4.46
CA ALA A 19 -0.96 12.94 3.91
C ALA A 19 -0.17 11.93 3.07
N GLY A 20 -0.35 10.64 3.37
CA GLY A 20 0.39 9.59 2.68
C GLY A 20 1.74 9.22 3.31
N TYR A 21 2.06 9.70 4.52
CA TYR A 21 3.26 9.31 5.25
C TYR A 21 2.94 8.94 6.70
N THR A 22 3.72 8.02 7.25
CA THR A 22 3.61 7.49 8.60
C THR A 22 4.99 7.17 9.19
N GLY A 23 5.00 6.65 10.41
CA GLY A 23 6.20 6.32 11.17
C GLY A 23 6.72 7.49 12.00
N VAL A 24 7.61 7.19 12.94
CA VAL A 24 8.12 8.16 13.94
C VAL A 24 8.72 9.41 13.28
N ASN A 25 9.34 9.27 12.12
CA ASN A 25 9.97 10.35 11.36
C ASN A 25 9.24 10.69 10.05
N CYS A 26 8.01 10.20 9.85
CA CYS A 26 7.28 10.35 8.59
C CYS A 26 8.05 9.87 7.34
N GLY A 27 9.07 9.01 7.52
CA GLY A 27 9.87 8.44 6.44
C GLY A 27 9.21 7.24 5.77
N THR A 28 8.15 6.71 6.37
CA THR A 28 7.39 5.61 5.79
C THR A 28 6.28 6.19 4.94
N ALA A 29 6.41 6.07 3.62
CA ALA A 29 5.31 6.36 2.72
C ALA A 29 4.14 5.39 3.02
N ASN A 30 3.01 5.95 3.44
CA ASN A 30 1.73 5.27 3.60
C ASN A 30 0.69 6.00 2.74
N PHE A 31 1.03 6.20 1.46
CA PHE A 31 0.05 6.49 0.42
C PHE A 31 -0.69 5.19 0.25
N GLY A 32 -1.63 4.96 1.16
CA GLY A 32 -2.19 3.66 1.39
C GLY A 32 -2.47 2.94 0.09
N ASN A 33 -1.93 1.73 -0.07
CA ASN A 33 -2.63 0.62 -0.70
C ASN A 33 -3.61 1.03 -1.82
N THR A 34 -3.16 1.79 -2.83
CA THR A 34 -3.99 2.33 -3.90
C THR A 34 -3.27 2.18 -5.23
N CYS A 35 -4.03 1.99 -6.30
CA CYS A 35 -3.48 1.74 -7.64
C CYS A 35 -2.80 2.95 -8.26
N LEU A 36 -3.05 4.14 -7.71
CA LEU A 36 -2.57 5.43 -8.21
C LEU A 36 -1.05 5.59 -8.10
N GLN A 37 -0.39 4.79 -7.26
CA GLN A 37 1.06 4.86 -7.05
C GLN A 37 1.86 3.85 -7.88
N GLY A 38 1.19 3.08 -8.75
CA GLY A 38 1.84 2.05 -9.57
C GLY A 38 1.78 0.68 -8.92
N ASN A 39 0.68 -0.04 -9.21
CA ASN A 39 0.45 -1.47 -8.98
C ASN A 39 1.23 -2.10 -7.80
N PRO A 40 1.07 -1.62 -6.55
CA PRO A 40 2.15 -1.78 -5.57
C PRO A 40 2.38 -3.21 -5.09
N GLN A 41 1.47 -4.17 -5.32
CA GLN A 41 1.62 -5.54 -4.82
C GLN A 41 1.02 -6.65 -5.70
N CYS A 42 0.30 -6.36 -6.79
CA CYS A 42 -0.34 -7.43 -7.57
C CYS A 42 0.72 -8.21 -8.37
N LEU A 43 0.85 -9.50 -8.06
CA LEU A 43 1.81 -10.42 -8.68
C LEU A 43 1.20 -11.08 -9.92
N ASN A 44 2.06 -11.79 -10.66
CA ASN A 44 1.67 -12.65 -11.79
C ASN A 44 0.83 -11.92 -12.85
N GLY A 45 1.13 -10.65 -13.11
CA GLY A 45 0.42 -9.83 -14.09
C GLY A 45 -0.97 -9.37 -13.65
N GLY A 46 -1.31 -9.50 -12.36
CA GLY A 46 -2.54 -8.95 -11.80
C GLY A 46 -2.62 -7.42 -11.93
N ALA A 47 -3.82 -6.94 -12.22
CA ALA A 47 -4.08 -5.50 -12.32
C ALA A 47 -4.62 -4.97 -10.99
N CYS A 48 -3.98 -3.93 -10.44
CA CYS A 48 -4.55 -3.20 -9.32
C CYS A 48 -5.82 -2.47 -9.78
N ILE A 49 -6.92 -2.67 -9.04
CA ILE A 49 -8.17 -1.97 -9.21
C ILE A 49 -8.53 -1.19 -7.94
N LEU A 50 -9.04 0.04 -8.11
CA LEU A 50 -9.52 0.85 -6.99
C LEU A 50 -10.86 0.28 -6.50
N ALA A 51 -10.95 0.04 -5.20
CA ALA A 51 -12.13 -0.48 -4.51
C ALA A 51 -12.52 0.48 -3.38
N GLY A 52 -13.20 1.57 -3.74
CA GLY A 52 -13.58 2.64 -2.80
C GLY A 52 -12.34 3.37 -2.27
N ASN A 53 -12.17 3.37 -0.94
CA ASN A 53 -11.00 3.95 -0.25
C ASN A 53 -9.81 2.98 -0.16
N ASN A 54 -9.87 1.84 -0.84
CA ASN A 54 -8.84 0.79 -0.83
C ASN A 54 -8.53 0.33 -2.26
N TYR A 55 -7.66 -0.66 -2.40
CA TYR A 55 -7.42 -1.40 -3.64
C TYR A 55 -7.66 -2.88 -3.49
N GLN A 56 -7.84 -3.53 -4.64
CA GLN A 56 -7.81 -4.98 -4.78
C GLN A 56 -7.00 -5.36 -6.02
N CYS A 57 -6.51 -6.59 -6.07
CA CYS A 57 -5.87 -7.13 -7.26
C CYS A 57 -6.87 -7.93 -8.09
N SER A 58 -7.06 -7.54 -9.34
CA SER A 58 -7.74 -8.34 -10.35
C SER A 58 -6.75 -9.34 -10.95
N CYS A 59 -6.88 -10.61 -10.56
CA CYS A 59 -5.98 -11.67 -10.98
C CYS A 59 -6.25 -12.15 -12.40
N LEU A 60 -5.18 -12.51 -13.12
CA LEU A 60 -5.28 -13.21 -14.40
C LEU A 60 -5.79 -14.64 -14.18
N ALA A 61 -6.38 -15.21 -15.24
CA ALA A 61 -6.84 -16.59 -15.21
C ALA A 61 -5.70 -17.54 -14.80
N GLY A 62 -5.98 -18.42 -13.84
CA GLY A 62 -4.97 -19.32 -13.28
C GLY A 62 -4.24 -18.77 -12.05
N TYR A 63 -4.59 -17.60 -11.52
CA TYR A 63 -4.05 -17.07 -10.27
C TYR A 63 -5.15 -16.56 -9.33
N VAL A 64 -4.91 -16.67 -8.02
CA VAL A 64 -5.79 -16.28 -6.91
C VAL A 64 -4.96 -15.76 -5.72
N GLY A 65 -5.63 -15.23 -4.70
CA GLY A 65 -5.02 -14.62 -3.53
C GLY A 65 -5.19 -13.10 -3.52
N GLN A 66 -4.89 -12.46 -2.38
CA GLN A 66 -5.06 -11.01 -2.21
C GLN A 66 -4.17 -10.22 -3.19
N TYR A 67 -3.03 -10.80 -3.55
CA TYR A 67 -2.02 -10.22 -4.41
C TYR A 67 -1.81 -11.07 -5.68
N CYS A 68 -2.73 -11.98 -6.00
CA CYS A 68 -2.60 -12.92 -7.11
C CYS A 68 -1.34 -13.80 -7.01
N GLU A 69 -0.90 -14.09 -5.79
CA GLU A 69 0.33 -14.80 -5.47
C GLU A 69 0.22 -16.32 -5.68
N THR A 70 -1.00 -16.87 -5.69
CA THR A 70 -1.24 -18.31 -5.69
C THR A 70 -1.75 -18.79 -7.05
N PRO A 71 -1.07 -19.72 -7.74
CA PRO A 71 -1.60 -20.33 -8.95
C PRO A 71 -2.78 -21.27 -8.63
N VAL A 72 -3.81 -21.24 -9.47
CA VAL A 72 -4.92 -22.20 -9.42
C VAL A 72 -4.41 -23.53 -9.94
N GLN A 73 -4.20 -24.48 -9.04
CA GLN A 73 -3.88 -25.86 -9.39
C GLN A 73 -5.15 -26.50 -9.97
N VAL A 74 -5.29 -26.50 -11.30
CA VAL A 74 -6.27 -27.36 -11.97
C VAL A 74 -5.72 -28.78 -11.87
N GLY A 75 -6.25 -29.55 -10.92
CA GLY A 75 -5.90 -30.95 -10.77
C GLY A 75 -6.19 -31.71 -12.06
N THR A 76 -5.13 -32.20 -12.68
CA THR A 76 -5.14 -33.29 -13.66
C THR A 76 -5.54 -34.60 -13.00
#